data_AF-A0A2S7R3L3-F1
#
_entry.id   AF-A0A2S7R3L3-F1
#
_cell.length_a   1.000
_cell.length_b   1.000
_cell.length_c   1.000
_cell.angle_alpha   90.00
_cell.angle_beta   90.00
_cell.angle_gamma   90.00
#
_symmetry.space_group_name_H-M   'P 1'
#
loop_
_entity.id
_entity.type
_entity.pdbx_description
1 polymer ?
#
loop_
_entity_poly.entity_id
_entity_poly.type
_entity_poly.pdbx_seq_one_letter_code
_entity_poly.pdbx_strand_id
1 'polypeptide(L)'
;MDTDIDSQRTPSLPATWPPRDIDIDSRRLSCLPPNGIKPVDEYSAYRVRVCRTEDKKSLIIYPSLYRPRNDPFYEDPDGSCHAWQNQEDSMDQIEWLKKIHEVIGSSEPTTHPRVQRLVEIQTEDGLPVVEFVEKGALSDFLRANPKPVVPSGKGSENLLTLNIFKKYRGLTTGRLRWALNIASALAFLHTKNIIFEGLSPDNINLRPDLSAALVNLDVAGYREQSGSDGTADGYGSPDWHGSPLSDEPETWIKPSQDIYAFGSLLYYLWMEDEPWAEEYNLMDDLEENDLDEIIRKCWVNEFGSMDEVVEAVKKLVAQEGLEMSGEDDIAVGASVEQFEAAGCFAERCRIEDANK
;
A
#
# COMPACT_ATOMS: atom_id res chain seq x y z
N MET A 1 -14.15 77.96 46.81
CA MET A 1 -12.74 77.79 46.38
C MET A 1 -12.70 76.41 45.77
N ASP A 2 -13.14 76.36 44.52
CA ASP A 2 -13.08 75.19 43.65
C ASP A 2 -11.94 75.46 42.68
N THR A 3 -11.05 74.50 42.50
CA THR A 3 -10.13 74.46 41.37
C THR A 3 -9.97 73.02 40.91
N ASP A 4 -10.61 72.77 39.78
CA ASP A 4 -10.31 71.73 38.80
C ASP A 4 -8.82 71.67 38.46
N ILE A 5 -8.29 70.46 38.27
CA ILE A 5 -7.42 70.16 37.12
C ILE A 5 -7.81 68.80 36.54
N ASP A 6 -8.10 68.91 35.24
CA ASP A 6 -8.48 67.97 34.21
C ASP A 6 -7.45 66.83 34.00
N SER A 7 -7.93 65.59 33.88
CA SER A 7 -7.29 64.61 32.98
C SER A 7 -8.33 63.62 32.47
N GLN A 8 -8.62 63.77 31.18
CA GLN A 8 -9.51 62.93 30.40
C GLN A 8 -9.01 61.48 30.36
N ARG A 9 -9.86 60.54 30.80
CA ARG A 9 -9.84 59.14 30.34
C ARG A 9 -11.23 58.78 29.84
N THR A 10 -11.40 58.84 28.53
CA THR A 10 -12.48 58.15 27.82
C THR A 10 -12.35 56.64 28.01
N PRO A 11 -13.45 55.91 28.24
CA PRO A 11 -13.42 54.45 28.29
C PRO A 11 -13.14 53.91 26.88
N SER A 12 -12.10 53.09 26.77
CA SER A 12 -11.78 52.30 25.59
C SER A 12 -12.98 51.42 25.22
N LEU A 13 -13.54 51.64 24.04
CA LEU A 13 -14.48 50.71 23.40
C LEU A 13 -13.76 49.35 23.19
N PRO A 14 -14.43 48.21 23.42
CA PRO A 14 -13.87 46.91 23.10
C PRO A 14 -13.60 46.84 21.60
N ALA A 15 -12.40 46.39 21.23
CA ALA A 15 -12.03 46.11 19.86
C ALA A 15 -13.11 45.23 19.21
N THR A 16 -13.81 45.80 18.23
CA THR A 16 -14.70 45.06 17.35
C THR A 16 -13.88 43.99 16.66
N TRP A 17 -14.16 42.74 17.01
CA TRP A 17 -13.68 41.57 16.29
C TRP A 17 -14.12 41.73 14.82
N PRO A 18 -13.24 41.47 13.82
CA PRO A 18 -13.72 41.33 12.46
C PRO A 18 -14.72 40.16 12.42
N PRO A 19 -15.71 40.21 11.52
CA PRO A 19 -16.77 39.21 11.49
C PRO A 19 -16.16 37.82 11.32
N ARG A 20 -16.44 36.95 12.30
CA ARG A 20 -16.48 35.50 12.08
C ARG A 20 -17.57 35.23 11.05
N ASP A 21 -17.39 34.19 10.27
CA ASP A 21 -18.27 33.69 9.21
C ASP A 21 -17.90 34.16 7.79
N ILE A 22 -16.69 33.77 7.36
CA ILE A 22 -16.58 33.11 6.06
C ILE A 22 -16.27 31.65 6.38
N ASP A 23 -17.27 30.81 6.16
CA ASP A 23 -17.17 29.37 6.12
C ASP A 23 -16.19 28.97 4.99
N ILE A 24 -14.92 28.76 5.35
CA ILE A 24 -13.84 28.31 4.46
C ILE A 24 -13.93 26.79 4.22
N ASP A 25 -14.91 26.09 4.79
CA ASP A 25 -15.05 24.64 4.69
C ASP A 25 -15.91 24.17 3.49
N SER A 26 -16.57 25.07 2.74
CA SER A 26 -17.58 24.68 1.74
C SER A 26 -17.23 24.91 0.26
N ARG A 27 -15.96 25.23 -0.06
CA ARG A 27 -15.44 25.06 -1.43
C ARG A 27 -14.07 24.40 -1.39
N ARG A 28 -14.06 23.07 -1.28
CA ARG A 28 -12.93 22.21 -1.67
C ARG A 28 -12.59 22.49 -3.14
N LEU A 29 -11.86 23.57 -3.41
CA LEU A 29 -11.12 23.72 -4.66
C LEU A 29 -10.10 22.59 -4.62
N SER A 30 -10.33 21.57 -5.45
CA SER A 30 -9.40 20.47 -5.63
C SER A 30 -8.03 21.05 -5.94
N CYS A 31 -7.06 20.87 -5.03
CA CYS A 31 -5.65 21.16 -5.30
C CYS A 31 -5.30 20.47 -6.61
N LEU A 32 -4.90 21.25 -7.62
CA LEU A 32 -4.47 20.70 -8.89
C LEU A 32 -3.09 20.07 -8.69
N PRO A 33 -2.82 18.88 -9.24
CA PRO A 33 -1.51 18.25 -9.09
C PRO A 33 -0.42 19.00 -9.88
N PRO A 34 0.86 18.60 -9.73
CA PRO A 34 2.02 19.25 -10.36
C PRO A 34 1.87 19.51 -11.86
N ASN A 35 1.18 18.64 -12.59
CA ASN A 35 0.93 18.74 -14.03
C ASN A 35 -0.45 19.30 -14.40
N GLY A 36 -1.25 19.73 -13.42
CA GLY A 36 -2.63 20.20 -13.64
C GLY A 36 -3.63 19.10 -14.04
N ILE A 37 -3.23 17.83 -14.09
CA ILE A 37 -4.09 16.69 -14.46
C ILE A 37 -4.87 16.24 -13.23
N LYS A 38 -6.19 16.43 -13.17
CA LYS A 38 -7.00 16.01 -12.00
C LYS A 38 -6.54 14.67 -11.39
N PRO A 39 -6.48 14.57 -10.04
CA PRO A 39 -6.10 13.34 -9.36
C PRO A 39 -6.92 12.17 -9.92
N VAL A 40 -6.22 11.10 -10.31
CA VAL A 40 -6.86 9.91 -10.89
C VAL A 40 -7.37 8.99 -9.78
N ASP A 41 -6.68 8.97 -8.64
CA ASP A 41 -7.07 8.29 -7.40
C ASP A 41 -6.36 8.96 -6.20
N GLU A 42 -6.85 8.71 -4.97
CA GLU A 42 -6.13 9.04 -3.73
C GLU A 42 -5.19 7.87 -3.37
N TYR A 43 -3.92 8.17 -3.07
CA TYR A 43 -2.91 7.20 -2.62
C TYR A 43 -2.82 7.32 -1.10
N SER A 44 -3.14 6.23 -0.41
CA SER A 44 -3.04 6.08 1.05
C SER A 44 -3.85 7.04 1.94
N ALA A 45 -3.93 6.67 3.22
CA ALA A 45 -4.66 7.35 4.29
C ALA A 45 -3.98 8.62 4.83
N TYR A 46 -2.72 8.88 4.46
CA TYR A 46 -1.84 9.83 5.18
C TYR A 46 -1.56 11.13 4.44
N ARG A 47 -2.60 11.75 3.89
CA ARG A 47 -2.50 13.10 3.30
C ARG A 47 -1.49 13.18 2.16
N VAL A 48 -1.19 12.08 1.48
CA VAL A 48 -0.49 12.04 0.19
C VAL A 48 -1.52 11.79 -0.90
N ARG A 49 -1.21 12.20 -2.13
CA ARG A 49 -2.06 12.02 -3.31
C ARG A 49 -1.23 11.56 -4.47
N VAL A 50 -1.90 10.92 -5.43
CA VAL A 50 -1.29 10.58 -6.71
C VAL A 50 -2.00 11.22 -7.88
N CYS A 51 -1.24 11.42 -8.94
CA CYS A 51 -1.77 11.74 -10.25
C CYS A 51 -0.95 10.98 -11.29
N ARG A 52 -1.56 10.68 -12.43
CA ARG A 52 -0.81 10.09 -13.53
C ARG A 52 0.10 11.13 -14.18
N THR A 53 1.24 10.68 -14.67
CA THR A 53 2.07 11.43 -15.62
C THR A 53 1.30 11.69 -16.92
N GLU A 54 1.75 12.66 -17.72
CA GLU A 54 1.10 13.00 -18.99
C GLU A 54 1.00 11.81 -19.95
N ASP A 55 2.02 10.94 -19.95
CA ASP A 55 2.04 9.72 -20.76
C ASP A 55 1.18 8.58 -20.19
N LYS A 56 0.56 8.77 -19.02
CA LYS A 56 -0.25 7.81 -18.26
C LYS A 56 0.46 6.53 -17.84
N LYS A 57 1.80 6.47 -17.90
CA LYS A 57 2.59 5.25 -17.59
C LYS A 57 3.13 5.23 -16.16
N SER A 58 3.06 6.34 -15.44
CA SER A 58 3.62 6.46 -14.11
C SER A 58 2.74 7.32 -13.22
N LEU A 59 3.01 7.28 -11.92
CA LEU A 59 2.31 8.06 -10.90
C LEU A 59 3.29 9.04 -10.27
N ILE A 60 2.86 10.29 -10.14
CA ILE A 60 3.55 11.30 -9.33
C ILE A 60 2.89 11.27 -7.95
N ILE A 61 3.69 11.08 -6.90
CA ILE A 61 3.25 11.10 -5.51
C ILE A 61 3.55 12.48 -4.93
N TYR A 62 2.56 13.13 -4.32
CA TYR A 62 2.66 14.49 -3.83
C TYR A 62 1.80 14.75 -2.59
N PRO A 63 2.12 15.75 -1.74
CA PRO A 63 1.30 16.06 -0.56
C PRO A 63 -0.11 16.46 -0.96
N SER A 64 -1.13 16.07 -0.18
CA SER A 64 -2.54 16.36 -0.46
C SER A 64 -2.87 17.85 -0.55
N LEU A 65 -2.07 18.69 0.12
CA LEU A 65 -2.17 20.14 0.09
C LEU A 65 -1.20 20.82 -0.89
N TYR A 66 -0.46 20.06 -1.70
CA TYR A 66 0.41 20.61 -2.72
C TYR A 66 -0.37 21.53 -3.66
N ARG A 67 0.20 22.71 -3.93
CA ARG A 67 -0.32 23.65 -4.92
C ARG A 67 0.77 23.99 -5.92
N PRO A 68 0.52 23.84 -7.23
CA PRO A 68 1.50 24.20 -8.25
C PRO A 68 1.63 25.72 -8.31
N ARG A 69 2.80 26.21 -8.75
CA ARG A 69 3.11 27.66 -8.79
C ARG A 69 2.15 28.49 -9.65
N ASN A 70 1.43 27.85 -10.55
CA ASN A 70 0.43 28.48 -11.42
C ASN A 70 -0.98 28.50 -10.80
N ASP A 71 -1.18 27.95 -9.60
CA ASP A 71 -2.44 28.02 -8.87
C ASP A 71 -2.71 29.48 -8.41
N PRO A 72 -3.89 30.05 -8.69
CA PRO A 72 -4.24 31.42 -8.28
C PRO A 72 -4.20 31.65 -6.76
N PHE A 73 -4.28 30.56 -5.99
CA PHE A 73 -4.21 30.54 -4.54
C PHE A 73 -2.88 29.96 -4.04
N TYR A 74 -1.86 29.89 -4.90
CA TYR A 74 -0.49 29.69 -4.49
C TYR A 74 -0.01 30.95 -3.76
N GLU A 75 0.14 30.84 -2.44
CA GLU A 75 0.94 31.82 -1.69
C GLU A 75 2.36 31.27 -1.63
N ASP A 76 3.41 32.07 -1.73
CA ASP A 76 4.77 31.60 -1.46
C ASP A 76 5.06 32.00 -0.02
N PRO A 77 5.01 31.10 0.97
CA PRO A 77 4.95 31.55 2.35
C PRO A 77 6.22 32.23 2.83
N ASP A 78 7.33 32.21 2.08
CA ASP A 78 8.57 32.93 2.45
C ASP A 78 9.49 33.28 1.26
N GLY A 79 9.00 33.25 0.01
CA GLY A 79 9.86 33.41 -1.17
C GLY A 79 10.71 32.17 -1.47
N SER A 80 10.39 31.03 -0.84
CA SER A 80 11.00 29.74 -1.09
C SER A 80 9.86 28.76 -1.35
N CYS A 81 9.93 28.02 -2.45
CA CYS A 81 8.99 26.98 -2.83
C CYS A 81 8.81 25.85 -1.78
N HIS A 82 9.47 25.97 -0.63
CA HIS A 82 9.52 25.01 0.46
C HIS A 82 8.49 25.26 1.58
N ALA A 83 7.87 26.43 1.70
CA ALA A 83 7.11 26.70 2.93
C ALA A 83 5.68 26.06 2.98
N TRP A 84 5.07 25.67 1.86
CA TRP A 84 3.91 24.73 1.85
C TRP A 84 4.36 23.26 1.92
N GLN A 85 5.65 22.99 1.73
CA GLN A 85 6.30 21.69 1.94
C GLN A 85 6.68 21.47 3.42
N ASN A 86 6.18 22.30 4.33
CA ASN A 86 6.38 22.18 5.78
C ASN A 86 5.11 21.72 6.51
N GLN A 87 4.30 20.84 5.89
CA GLN A 87 3.48 19.93 6.70
C GLN A 87 4.37 18.74 7.01
N GLU A 88 5.05 18.81 8.18
CA GLU A 88 6.06 17.86 8.65
C GLU A 88 5.69 16.42 8.24
N ASP A 89 4.51 15.93 8.64
CA ASP A 89 4.07 14.55 8.39
C ASP A 89 4.08 14.08 6.91
N SER A 90 3.54 14.86 5.96
CA SER A 90 3.39 14.40 4.56
C SER A 90 4.70 14.50 3.77
N MET A 91 5.55 15.46 4.13
CA MET A 91 6.85 15.61 3.49
C MET A 91 7.87 14.64 4.09
N ASP A 92 7.77 14.37 5.40
CA ASP A 92 8.47 13.26 6.04
C ASP A 92 8.12 11.94 5.36
N GLN A 93 6.85 11.69 5.04
CA GLN A 93 6.42 10.48 4.32
C GLN A 93 6.97 10.39 2.88
N ILE A 94 7.08 11.51 2.16
CA ILE A 94 7.67 11.53 0.82
C ILE A 94 9.18 11.33 0.88
N GLU A 95 9.86 11.96 1.83
CA GLU A 95 11.29 11.73 2.09
C GLU A 95 11.55 10.28 2.50
N TRP A 96 10.65 9.73 3.30
CA TRP A 96 10.66 8.34 3.72
C TRP A 96 10.55 7.38 2.54
N LEU A 97 9.57 7.59 1.66
CA LEU A 97 9.43 6.79 0.44
C LEU A 97 10.70 6.84 -0.43
N LYS A 98 11.30 8.03 -0.59
CA LYS A 98 12.57 8.17 -1.32
C LYS A 98 13.67 7.37 -0.62
N LYS A 99 13.71 7.40 0.71
CA LYS A 99 14.70 6.67 1.50
C LYS A 99 14.58 5.16 1.32
N ILE A 100 13.36 4.63 1.37
CA ILE A 100 13.08 3.21 1.10
C ILE A 100 13.60 2.80 -0.29
N HIS A 101 13.32 3.61 -1.31
CA HIS A 101 13.82 3.33 -2.66
C HIS A 101 15.34 3.50 -2.81
N GLU A 102 15.96 4.43 -2.09
CA GLU A 102 17.42 4.57 -2.01
C GLU A 102 18.03 3.29 -1.42
N VAL A 103 17.47 2.77 -0.32
CA VAL A 103 17.92 1.53 0.32
C VAL A 103 17.76 0.34 -0.62
N ILE A 104 16.62 0.21 -1.31
CA ILE A 104 16.40 -0.82 -2.34
C ILE A 104 17.48 -0.75 -3.44
N GLY A 105 17.79 0.45 -3.92
CA GLY A 105 18.78 0.69 -4.97
C GLY A 105 20.25 0.61 -4.51
N SER A 106 20.51 0.55 -3.20
CA SER A 106 21.88 0.63 -2.65
C SER A 106 22.68 -0.68 -2.75
N SER A 107 22.01 -1.82 -2.97
CA SER A 107 22.62 -3.15 -3.03
C SER A 107 21.92 -4.04 -4.05
N GLU A 108 22.63 -5.02 -4.63
CA GLU A 108 22.01 -6.01 -5.52
C GLU A 108 21.16 -7.04 -4.74
N PRO A 109 20.02 -7.51 -5.29
CA PRO A 109 19.36 -6.98 -6.48
C PRO A 109 18.77 -5.58 -6.21
N THR A 110 18.88 -4.68 -7.18
CA THR A 110 18.40 -3.28 -7.04
C THR A 110 16.91 -3.10 -7.37
N THR A 111 16.25 -4.15 -7.86
CA THR A 111 14.82 -4.15 -8.20
C THR A 111 14.23 -5.55 -8.02
N HIS A 112 12.92 -5.64 -7.79
CA HIS A 112 12.19 -6.90 -7.77
C HIS A 112 10.88 -6.77 -8.57
N PRO A 113 10.50 -7.75 -9.41
CA PRO A 113 9.32 -7.63 -10.29
C PRO A 113 8.00 -7.48 -9.53
N ARG A 114 7.96 -7.90 -8.27
CA ARG A 114 6.78 -7.85 -7.37
C ARG A 114 6.78 -6.68 -6.40
N VAL A 115 7.68 -5.71 -6.59
CA VAL A 115 7.74 -4.47 -5.80
C VAL A 115 7.63 -3.30 -6.77
N GLN A 116 6.79 -2.31 -6.46
CA GLN A 116 6.64 -1.11 -7.27
C GLN A 116 7.98 -0.39 -7.45
N ARG A 117 8.30 -0.04 -8.70
CA ARG A 117 9.58 0.62 -9.01
C ARG A 117 9.46 2.15 -8.90
N LEU A 118 10.46 2.78 -8.28
CA LEU A 118 10.71 4.21 -8.46
C LEU A 118 11.27 4.45 -9.87
N VAL A 119 10.55 5.22 -10.67
CA VAL A 119 10.94 5.58 -12.04
C VAL A 119 11.97 6.70 -11.99
N GLU A 120 11.68 7.78 -11.29
CA GLU A 120 12.56 8.92 -11.13
C GLU A 120 12.14 9.82 -9.95
N ILE A 121 12.97 10.82 -9.64
CA ILE A 121 12.62 11.94 -8.75
C ILE A 121 12.62 13.19 -9.61
N GLN A 122 11.49 13.91 -9.66
CA GLN A 122 11.38 15.12 -10.47
C GLN A 122 12.37 16.19 -10.01
N THR A 123 13.12 16.77 -10.95
CA THR A 123 14.18 17.74 -10.61
C THR A 123 13.65 19.06 -10.09
N GLU A 124 12.46 19.49 -10.54
CA GLU A 124 11.89 20.79 -10.19
C GLU A 124 11.29 20.83 -8.78
N ASP A 125 10.50 19.80 -8.44
CA ASP A 125 9.73 19.76 -7.20
C ASP A 125 10.20 18.68 -6.22
N GLY A 126 11.16 17.84 -6.63
CA GLY A 126 11.66 16.74 -5.81
C GLY A 126 10.63 15.63 -5.58
N LEU A 127 9.55 15.56 -6.35
CA LEU A 127 8.48 14.57 -6.14
C LEU A 127 8.85 13.21 -6.72
N PRO A 128 8.61 12.09 -6.00
CA PRO A 128 8.87 10.77 -6.52
C PRO A 128 7.85 10.38 -7.59
N VAL A 129 8.35 9.81 -8.68
CA VAL A 129 7.57 9.23 -9.77
C VAL A 129 7.74 7.73 -9.72
N VAL A 130 6.65 7.00 -9.55
CA VAL A 130 6.63 5.53 -9.43
C VAL A 130 5.90 4.87 -10.59
N GLU A 131 6.17 3.60 -10.81
CA GLU A 131 5.48 2.78 -11.79
C GLU A 131 3.95 2.78 -11.55
N PHE A 132 3.17 2.95 -12.62
CA PHE A 132 1.73 2.75 -12.56
C PHE A 132 1.39 1.28 -12.78
N VAL A 133 0.71 0.66 -11.81
CA VAL A 133 0.29 -0.75 -11.88
C VAL A 133 -1.19 -0.82 -12.30
N GLU A 134 -1.44 -1.32 -13.51
CA GLU A 134 -2.64 -0.96 -14.29
C GLU A 134 -3.99 -1.49 -13.79
N LYS A 135 -4.05 -2.68 -13.19
CA LYS A 135 -5.34 -3.31 -12.86
C LYS A 135 -5.88 -2.90 -11.49
N GLY A 136 -5.18 -2.02 -10.77
CA GLY A 136 -5.59 -1.50 -9.47
C GLY A 136 -5.42 -2.51 -8.33
N ALA A 137 -6.01 -2.17 -7.18
CA ALA A 137 -5.90 -2.92 -5.94
C ALA A 137 -6.53 -4.32 -6.02
N LEU A 138 -5.93 -5.28 -5.33
CA LEU A 138 -6.39 -6.66 -5.25
C LEU A 138 -7.75 -6.74 -4.54
N SER A 139 -7.98 -5.92 -3.52
CA SER A 139 -9.28 -5.77 -2.84
C SER A 139 -10.41 -5.45 -3.83
N ASP A 140 -10.22 -4.42 -4.66
CA ASP A 140 -11.18 -3.99 -5.67
C ASP A 140 -11.37 -5.04 -6.76
N PHE A 141 -10.28 -5.69 -7.17
CA PHE A 141 -10.33 -6.78 -8.14
C PHE A 141 -11.16 -7.96 -7.63
N LEU A 142 -10.91 -8.41 -6.40
CA LEU A 142 -11.64 -9.51 -5.75
C LEU A 142 -13.10 -9.16 -5.50
N ARG A 143 -13.40 -7.91 -5.11
CA ARG A 143 -14.78 -7.43 -4.95
C ARG A 143 -15.54 -7.46 -6.27
N ALA A 144 -14.89 -7.09 -7.37
CA ALA A 144 -15.47 -7.14 -8.71
C ALA A 144 -15.55 -8.58 -9.26
N ASN A 145 -14.63 -9.45 -8.86
CA ASN A 145 -14.48 -10.83 -9.35
C ASN A 145 -14.38 -11.80 -8.16
N PRO A 146 -15.48 -12.06 -7.43
CA PRO A 146 -15.45 -12.89 -6.21
C PRO A 146 -15.02 -14.34 -6.48
N LYS A 147 -15.06 -14.79 -7.73
CA LYS A 147 -14.57 -16.10 -8.18
C LYS A 147 -13.61 -15.92 -9.34
N PRO A 148 -12.42 -15.34 -9.11
CA PRO A 148 -11.50 -15.07 -10.19
C PRO A 148 -10.97 -16.40 -10.72
N VAL A 149 -11.19 -16.66 -12.00
CA VAL A 149 -10.62 -17.83 -12.68
C VAL A 149 -9.40 -17.34 -13.43
N VAL A 150 -8.22 -17.70 -12.93
CA VAL A 150 -6.95 -17.49 -13.64
C VAL A 150 -6.62 -18.78 -14.38
N PRO A 151 -6.73 -18.81 -15.73
CA PRO A 151 -6.35 -19.97 -16.53
C PRO A 151 -4.93 -20.41 -16.20
N SER A 152 -4.75 -21.66 -15.78
CA SER A 152 -3.41 -22.25 -15.62
C SER A 152 -2.77 -22.52 -16.98
N GLY A 153 -1.44 -22.44 -17.05
CA GLY A 153 -0.65 -22.96 -18.16
C GLY A 153 -0.87 -24.47 -18.32
N LYS A 154 -0.52 -25.03 -19.49
CA LYS A 154 -0.69 -26.46 -19.79
C LYS A 154 -0.14 -27.34 -18.65
N GLY A 155 -1.02 -28.03 -17.92
CA GLY A 155 -0.65 -28.85 -16.76
C GLY A 155 -1.83 -29.29 -15.88
N SER A 156 -2.95 -28.57 -15.95
CA SER A 156 -4.19 -28.89 -15.21
C SER A 156 -5.04 -30.02 -15.84
N GLU A 157 -4.44 -31.15 -16.25
CA GLU A 157 -5.22 -32.32 -16.70
C GLU A 157 -5.55 -33.30 -15.55
N ASN A 158 -5.00 -33.11 -14.34
CA ASN A 158 -5.36 -33.93 -13.18
C ASN A 158 -6.59 -33.41 -12.46
N LEU A 159 -7.75 -33.61 -13.10
CA LEU A 159 -9.09 -33.33 -12.55
C LEU A 159 -9.52 -34.24 -11.38
N LEU A 160 -8.62 -35.08 -10.82
CA LEU A 160 -8.97 -36.16 -9.90
C LEU A 160 -8.19 -36.27 -8.59
N THR A 161 -7.27 -35.35 -8.28
CA THR A 161 -6.58 -35.41 -6.98
C THR A 161 -7.20 -34.41 -6.00
N LEU A 162 -7.67 -34.97 -4.86
CA LEU A 162 -8.17 -34.33 -3.64
C LEU A 162 -9.68 -33.97 -3.58
N ASN A 163 -10.37 -34.78 -2.77
CA ASN A 163 -11.77 -34.69 -2.39
C ASN A 163 -12.08 -33.56 -1.37
N ILE A 164 -11.09 -32.75 -0.97
CA ILE A 164 -11.26 -31.73 0.08
C ILE A 164 -11.59 -30.34 -0.52
N PHE A 165 -11.04 -30.00 -1.68
CA PHE A 165 -11.29 -28.71 -2.35
C PHE A 165 -12.67 -28.54 -3.01
N LYS A 166 -13.63 -29.48 -2.84
CA LYS A 166 -14.96 -29.35 -3.46
C LYS A 166 -15.69 -28.05 -3.09
N LYS A 167 -15.38 -27.44 -1.94
CA LYS A 167 -15.96 -26.16 -1.49
C LYS A 167 -15.38 -24.93 -2.22
N TYR A 168 -14.11 -24.97 -2.66
CA TYR A 168 -13.36 -23.78 -3.16
C TYR A 168 -12.79 -23.95 -4.60
N ARG A 169 -13.38 -24.89 -5.36
CA ARG A 169 -12.79 -25.64 -6.49
C ARG A 169 -12.50 -24.92 -7.83
N GLY A 170 -12.31 -23.60 -7.84
CA GLY A 170 -11.98 -22.86 -9.07
C GLY A 170 -11.10 -21.62 -8.87
N LEU A 171 -10.68 -21.36 -7.64
CA LEU A 171 -10.07 -20.08 -7.21
C LEU A 171 -8.58 -20.23 -6.82
N THR A 172 -8.01 -21.44 -6.93
CA THR A 172 -6.73 -21.79 -6.31
C THR A 172 -5.51 -21.23 -7.06
N THR A 173 -5.47 -21.31 -8.39
CA THR A 173 -4.27 -20.89 -9.16
C THR A 173 -3.97 -19.40 -9.01
N GLY A 174 -4.99 -18.53 -9.15
CA GLY A 174 -4.80 -17.08 -9.02
C GLY A 174 -4.36 -16.67 -7.63
N ARG A 175 -5.03 -17.20 -6.60
CA ARG A 175 -4.72 -16.90 -5.19
C ARG A 175 -3.34 -17.40 -4.77
N LEU A 176 -2.97 -18.62 -5.17
CA LEU A 176 -1.62 -19.16 -4.93
C LEU A 176 -0.56 -18.34 -5.66
N ARG A 177 -0.85 -17.90 -6.89
CA ARG A 177 0.06 -17.05 -7.66
C ARG A 177 0.29 -15.72 -6.94
N TRP A 178 -0.76 -15.04 -6.49
CA TRP A 178 -0.65 -13.80 -5.75
C TRP A 178 0.08 -14.00 -4.42
N ALA A 179 -0.27 -15.03 -3.66
CA ALA A 179 0.42 -15.37 -2.42
C ALA A 179 1.93 -15.57 -2.64
N LEU A 180 2.32 -16.33 -3.67
CA LEU A 180 3.72 -16.55 -4.00
C LEU A 180 4.43 -15.26 -4.43
N ASN A 181 3.81 -14.46 -5.30
CA ASN A 181 4.35 -13.16 -5.74
C ASN A 181 4.61 -12.23 -4.54
N ILE A 182 3.66 -12.14 -3.60
CA ILE A 182 3.77 -11.29 -2.42
C ILE A 182 4.77 -11.85 -1.40
N ALA A 183 4.81 -13.16 -1.19
CA ALA A 183 5.81 -13.78 -0.34
C ALA A 183 7.24 -13.48 -0.84
N SER A 184 7.45 -13.56 -2.16
CA SER A 184 8.73 -13.22 -2.78
C SER A 184 9.07 -11.74 -2.64
N ALA A 185 8.08 -10.85 -2.78
CA ALA A 185 8.27 -9.41 -2.59
C ALA A 185 8.75 -9.09 -1.17
N LEU A 186 8.11 -9.66 -0.15
CA LEU A 186 8.47 -9.48 1.25
C LEU A 186 9.85 -10.08 1.56
N ALA A 187 10.14 -11.28 1.05
CA ALA A 187 11.46 -11.89 1.17
C ALA A 187 12.55 -10.97 0.62
N PHE A 188 12.33 -10.40 -0.57
CA PHE A 188 13.23 -9.40 -1.15
C PHE A 188 13.42 -8.17 -0.25
N LEU A 189 12.34 -7.56 0.26
CA LEU A 189 12.43 -6.40 1.16
C LEU A 189 13.20 -6.74 2.44
N HIS A 190 13.01 -7.93 3.00
CA HIS A 190 13.73 -8.39 4.19
C HIS A 190 15.24 -8.52 3.94
N THR A 191 15.68 -8.86 2.72
CA THR A 191 17.13 -8.83 2.37
C THR A 191 17.73 -7.43 2.43
N LYS A 192 16.89 -6.38 2.37
CA LYS A 192 17.26 -4.97 2.45
C LYS A 192 17.04 -4.37 3.83
N ASN A 193 16.70 -5.19 4.85
CA ASN A 193 16.31 -4.74 6.19
C ASN A 193 15.09 -3.79 6.19
N ILE A 194 14.21 -3.92 5.19
CA ILE A 194 12.93 -3.19 5.09
C ILE A 194 11.81 -4.12 5.57
N ILE A 195 10.97 -3.63 6.49
CA ILE A 195 9.76 -4.31 6.97
C ILE A 195 8.56 -3.58 6.37
N PHE A 196 7.66 -4.26 5.67
CA PHE A 196 6.61 -3.59 4.91
C PHE A 196 5.51 -2.98 5.78
N GLU A 197 5.08 -3.67 6.85
CA GLU A 197 4.15 -3.23 7.91
C GLU A 197 2.72 -2.85 7.48
N GLY A 198 2.51 -2.45 6.23
CA GLY A 198 1.21 -2.11 5.67
C GLY A 198 0.63 -3.21 4.80
N LEU A 199 0.95 -4.49 5.05
CA LEU A 199 0.42 -5.56 4.19
C LEU A 199 -1.11 -5.66 4.32
N SER A 200 -1.79 -5.35 3.22
CA SER A 200 -3.23 -5.47 3.04
C SER A 200 -3.57 -5.69 1.56
N PRO A 201 -4.78 -6.16 1.23
CA PRO A 201 -5.24 -6.28 -0.16
C PRO A 201 -5.29 -4.94 -0.92
N ASP A 202 -5.35 -3.80 -0.22
CA ASP A 202 -5.33 -2.45 -0.82
C ASP A 202 -3.90 -2.02 -1.23
N ASN A 203 -2.88 -2.54 -0.57
CA ASN A 203 -1.48 -2.27 -0.86
C ASN A 203 -0.85 -3.30 -1.83
N ILE A 204 -1.69 -4.09 -2.50
CA ILE A 204 -1.31 -5.05 -3.54
C ILE A 204 -2.03 -4.66 -4.83
N ASN A 205 -1.28 -4.28 -5.86
CA ASN A 205 -1.85 -4.03 -7.17
C ASN A 205 -1.58 -5.17 -8.15
N LEU A 206 -2.50 -5.35 -9.09
CA LEU A 206 -2.39 -6.36 -10.15
C LEU A 206 -1.83 -5.77 -11.45
N ARG A 207 -0.89 -6.50 -12.05
CA ARG A 207 -0.32 -6.20 -13.38
C ARG A 207 -1.26 -6.66 -14.50
N PRO A 208 -1.02 -6.26 -15.75
CA PRO A 208 -1.86 -6.68 -16.89
C PRO A 208 -1.99 -8.19 -17.04
N ASP A 209 -0.94 -8.93 -16.68
CA ASP A 209 -0.89 -10.40 -16.68
C ASP A 209 -1.51 -11.03 -15.41
N LEU A 210 -2.16 -10.23 -14.55
CA LEU A 210 -2.69 -10.61 -13.24
C LEU A 210 -1.64 -11.11 -12.23
N SER A 211 -0.35 -10.82 -12.43
CA SER A 211 0.62 -10.98 -11.33
C SER A 211 0.48 -9.86 -10.29
N ALA A 212 0.82 -10.16 -9.05
CA ALA A 212 0.70 -9.21 -7.94
C ALA A 212 2.01 -8.46 -7.70
N ALA A 213 1.90 -7.21 -7.25
CA ALA A 213 3.02 -6.41 -6.78
C ALA A 213 2.63 -5.55 -5.57
N LEU A 214 3.55 -5.44 -4.62
CA LEU A 214 3.46 -4.51 -3.50
C LEU A 214 3.60 -3.07 -4.00
N VAL A 215 2.68 -2.24 -3.57
CA VAL A 215 2.66 -0.77 -3.79
C VAL A 215 2.65 -0.06 -2.44
N ASN A 216 2.62 1.27 -2.44
CA ASN A 216 2.54 2.10 -1.22
C ASN A 216 3.68 1.82 -0.23
N LEU A 217 4.93 1.79 -0.70
CA LEU A 217 6.13 1.55 0.12
C LEU A 217 6.40 2.65 1.15
N ASP A 218 5.63 3.74 1.15
CA ASP A 218 5.65 4.81 2.12
C ASP A 218 5.19 4.38 3.53
N VAL A 219 4.56 3.20 3.65
CA VAL A 219 4.17 2.60 4.94
C VAL A 219 5.26 1.74 5.59
N ALA A 220 6.33 1.41 4.86
CA ALA A 220 7.34 0.44 5.27
C ALA A 220 8.35 1.01 6.27
N GLY A 221 8.70 0.27 7.33
CA GLY A 221 9.80 0.59 8.23
C GLY A 221 11.17 0.12 7.72
N TYR A 222 12.24 0.77 8.16
CA TYR A 222 13.64 0.40 7.87
C TYR A 222 14.45 0.24 9.16
N ARG A 223 14.93 -0.97 9.41
CA ARG A 223 15.43 -1.41 10.73
C ARG A 223 16.72 -0.72 11.20
N GLU A 224 17.51 -0.14 10.31
CA GLU A 224 18.80 0.47 10.68
C GLU A 224 18.67 1.93 11.16
N GLN A 225 17.45 2.47 11.19
CA GLN A 225 17.16 3.84 11.62
C GLN A 225 16.27 3.83 12.86
N SER A 226 16.72 4.43 13.97
CA SER A 226 15.88 4.62 15.16
C SER A 226 14.71 5.56 14.85
N GLY A 227 13.49 5.23 15.31
CA GLY A 227 12.27 6.00 15.04
C GLY A 227 11.70 5.83 13.63
N SER A 228 12.21 4.83 12.89
CA SER A 228 11.77 4.39 11.55
C SER A 228 10.55 3.48 11.65
N ASP A 229 9.53 4.01 12.28
CA ASP A 229 8.29 3.29 12.55
C ASP A 229 7.40 3.45 11.32
N GLY A 230 7.07 2.34 10.65
CA GLY A 230 6.11 2.37 9.56
C GLY A 230 4.75 2.84 10.02
N THR A 231 3.95 3.37 9.10
CA THR A 231 2.54 3.67 9.37
C THR A 231 1.77 2.36 9.23
N ALA A 232 1.56 1.63 10.33
CA ALA A 232 0.70 0.43 10.31
C ALA A 232 -0.71 0.79 9.86
N ASP A 233 -1.00 0.48 8.61
CA ASP A 233 -2.33 0.51 8.03
C ASP A 233 -2.71 -0.88 7.44
N GLY A 234 -1.98 -1.91 7.88
CA GLY A 234 -2.12 -3.31 7.42
C GLY A 234 -2.49 -4.29 8.54
N TYR A 235 -2.41 -5.59 8.24
CA TYR A 235 -2.68 -6.65 9.21
C TYR A 235 -1.62 -6.67 10.34
N GLY A 236 -1.92 -6.02 11.45
CA GLY A 236 -1.03 -5.92 12.61
C GLY A 236 -0.84 -7.25 13.35
N SER A 237 0.41 -7.57 13.69
CA SER A 237 0.71 -8.69 14.62
C SER A 237 0.36 -8.29 16.06
N PRO A 238 -0.17 -9.20 16.90
CA PRO A 238 -0.39 -8.94 18.32
C PRO A 238 0.85 -8.44 19.07
N ASP A 239 2.05 -8.77 18.58
CA ASP A 239 3.33 -8.31 19.13
C ASP A 239 3.53 -6.79 18.97
N TRP A 240 2.75 -6.11 18.11
CA TRP A 240 2.74 -4.64 17.97
C TRP A 240 2.41 -3.89 19.26
N HIS A 241 1.69 -4.52 20.20
CA HIS A 241 1.26 -3.88 21.45
C HIS A 241 2.23 -4.08 22.62
N GLY A 242 3.36 -4.77 22.41
CA GLY A 242 4.40 -4.92 23.42
C GLY A 242 5.18 -3.63 23.62
N SER A 243 5.13 -3.02 24.80
CA SER A 243 6.11 -1.97 25.14
C SER A 243 7.53 -2.55 25.00
N PRO A 244 8.46 -1.84 24.35
CA PRO A 244 9.82 -2.32 24.20
C PRO A 244 10.42 -2.62 25.58
N LEU A 245 11.07 -3.78 25.70
CA LEU A 245 11.84 -4.11 26.90
C LEU A 245 12.98 -3.10 27.04
N SER A 246 13.35 -2.75 28.27
CA SER A 246 14.36 -1.72 28.57
C SER A 246 15.74 -1.94 27.92
N ASP A 247 15.98 -3.17 27.44
CA ASP A 247 17.27 -3.64 26.93
C ASP A 247 17.22 -3.96 25.41
N GLU A 248 16.08 -3.77 24.73
CA GLU A 248 15.98 -3.89 23.27
C GLU A 248 16.23 -2.51 22.62
N PRO A 249 17.02 -2.43 21.53
CA PRO A 249 17.17 -1.18 20.77
C PRO A 249 15.79 -0.72 20.24
N GLU A 250 15.64 0.60 20.11
CA GLU A 250 14.40 1.35 19.73
C GLU A 250 13.66 0.90 18.46
N THR A 251 14.17 -0.07 17.69
CA THR A 251 13.49 -0.57 16.49
C THR A 251 12.62 -1.77 16.87
N TRP A 252 11.37 -1.50 17.24
CA TRP A 252 10.37 -2.53 17.55
C TRP A 252 9.87 -3.28 16.31
N ILE A 253 10.25 -2.81 15.11
CA ILE A 253 9.92 -3.45 13.84
C ILE A 253 10.75 -4.72 13.59
N LYS A 254 10.08 -5.82 13.23
CA LYS A 254 10.64 -7.18 13.09
C LYS A 254 10.06 -7.86 11.84
N PRO A 255 10.87 -8.64 11.09
CA PRO A 255 10.38 -9.45 9.96
C PRO A 255 9.18 -10.35 10.28
N SER A 256 9.04 -10.78 11.54
CA SER A 256 7.89 -11.57 12.01
C SER A 256 6.56 -10.84 11.90
N GLN A 257 6.53 -9.51 11.91
CA GLN A 257 5.30 -8.74 11.70
C GLN A 257 4.78 -8.91 10.27
N ASP A 258 5.65 -8.83 9.27
CA ASP A 258 5.27 -9.10 7.87
C ASP A 258 4.88 -10.57 7.65
N ILE A 259 5.55 -11.51 8.33
CA ILE A 259 5.20 -12.94 8.28
C ILE A 259 3.78 -13.16 8.83
N TYR A 260 3.46 -12.57 9.98
CA TYR A 260 2.12 -12.62 10.55
C TYR A 260 1.09 -12.02 9.58
N ALA A 261 1.37 -10.81 9.07
CA ALA A 261 0.50 -10.12 8.14
C ALA A 261 0.27 -10.94 6.86
N PHE A 262 1.29 -11.66 6.39
CA PHE A 262 1.19 -12.57 5.26
C PHE A 262 0.26 -13.76 5.56
N GLY A 263 0.31 -14.33 6.77
CA GLY A 263 -0.65 -15.33 7.24
C GLY A 263 -2.09 -14.82 7.18
N SER A 264 -2.30 -13.58 7.60
CA SER A 264 -3.61 -12.91 7.54
C SER A 264 -4.07 -12.65 6.10
N LEU A 265 -3.16 -12.27 5.20
CA LEU A 265 -3.45 -12.17 3.76
C LEU A 265 -3.84 -13.53 3.17
N LEU A 266 -3.13 -14.61 3.50
CA LEU A 266 -3.49 -15.96 3.06
C LEU A 266 -4.89 -16.36 3.54
N TYR A 267 -5.21 -16.08 4.81
CA TYR A 267 -6.54 -16.31 5.36
C TYR A 267 -7.60 -15.53 4.58
N TYR A 268 -7.39 -14.22 4.38
CA TYR A 268 -8.29 -13.37 3.59
C TYR A 268 -8.53 -13.92 2.18
N LEU A 269 -7.44 -14.31 1.49
CA LEU A 269 -7.53 -14.85 0.14
C LEU A 269 -8.36 -16.13 0.08
N TRP A 270 -8.35 -16.98 1.12
CA TRP A 270 -9.05 -18.27 1.08
C TRP A 270 -10.43 -18.27 1.72
N MET A 271 -10.58 -17.57 2.83
CA MET A 271 -11.83 -17.52 3.59
C MET A 271 -12.79 -16.45 3.06
N GLU A 272 -12.29 -15.50 2.26
CA GLU A 272 -13.06 -14.35 1.73
C GLU A 272 -13.66 -13.48 2.86
N ASP A 273 -13.06 -13.55 4.05
CA ASP A 273 -13.44 -12.77 5.23
C ASP A 273 -12.22 -12.01 5.77
N GLU A 274 -12.46 -10.84 6.33
CA GLU A 274 -11.41 -10.03 6.93
C GLU A 274 -11.02 -10.66 8.27
N PRO A 275 -9.72 -10.84 8.55
CA PRO A 275 -9.24 -11.35 9.83
C PRO A 275 -9.38 -10.26 10.90
N TRP A 276 -10.58 -10.03 11.42
CA TRP A 276 -10.79 -9.14 12.56
C TRP A 276 -10.28 -9.83 13.85
N ALA A 277 -9.07 -9.44 14.26
CA ALA A 277 -8.30 -10.10 15.31
C ALA A 277 -8.86 -9.97 16.74
N GLU A 278 -9.91 -9.16 16.98
CA GLU A 278 -10.28 -8.80 18.35
C GLU A 278 -11.40 -9.65 18.97
N GLU A 279 -12.18 -10.41 18.19
CA GLU A 279 -13.39 -11.08 18.74
C GLU A 279 -13.47 -12.61 18.47
N TYR A 280 -12.64 -13.16 17.57
CA TYR A 280 -12.69 -14.58 17.22
C TYR A 280 -11.31 -15.22 17.28
N ASN A 281 -11.24 -16.42 17.85
CA ASN A 281 -10.05 -17.27 17.79
C ASN A 281 -9.97 -17.88 16.38
N LEU A 282 -9.54 -17.08 15.39
CA LEU A 282 -9.51 -17.44 13.96
C LEU A 282 -8.74 -18.74 13.67
N MET A 283 -7.87 -19.16 14.60
CA MET A 283 -7.19 -20.46 14.55
C MET A 283 -8.14 -21.66 14.67
N ASP A 284 -9.31 -21.50 15.30
CA ASP A 284 -10.30 -22.57 15.44
C ASP A 284 -11.03 -22.86 14.12
N ASP A 285 -10.99 -21.93 13.17
CA ASP A 285 -11.56 -22.10 11.81
C ASP A 285 -10.62 -22.85 10.86
N LEU A 286 -9.37 -23.06 11.24
CA LEU A 286 -8.36 -23.74 10.45
C LEU A 286 -8.55 -25.27 10.50
N GLU A 287 -8.54 -25.92 9.34
CA GLU A 287 -8.59 -27.38 9.21
C GLU A 287 -7.18 -28.00 9.16
N GLU A 288 -7.08 -29.32 9.27
CA GLU A 288 -5.81 -30.04 9.09
C GLU A 288 -5.45 -30.18 7.59
N ASN A 289 -5.04 -29.07 6.95
CA ASN A 289 -4.51 -29.06 5.59
C ASN A 289 -3.23 -28.21 5.46
N ASP A 290 -2.48 -28.41 4.37
CA ASP A 290 -1.17 -27.79 4.16
C ASP A 290 -1.23 -26.25 4.13
N LEU A 291 -2.31 -25.64 3.62
CA LEU A 291 -2.47 -24.19 3.60
C LEU A 291 -2.72 -23.62 5.00
N ASP A 292 -3.66 -24.24 5.72
CA ASP A 292 -4.02 -23.84 7.08
C ASP A 292 -2.84 -24.02 8.03
N GLU A 293 -1.99 -25.03 7.79
CA GLU A 293 -0.72 -25.18 8.50
C GLU A 293 0.23 -23.99 8.23
N ILE A 294 0.33 -23.50 6.99
CA ILE A 294 1.14 -22.32 6.64
C ILE A 294 0.58 -21.08 7.34
N ILE A 295 -0.74 -20.84 7.29
CA ILE A 295 -1.39 -19.71 7.96
C ILE A 295 -1.09 -19.74 9.46
N ARG A 296 -1.32 -20.89 10.11
CA ARG A 296 -1.05 -21.07 11.53
C ARG A 296 0.41 -20.78 11.85
N LYS A 297 1.36 -21.32 11.08
CA LYS A 297 2.79 -21.10 11.28
C LYS A 297 3.21 -19.65 11.15
N CYS A 298 2.57 -18.90 10.24
CA CYS A 298 2.77 -17.46 10.13
C CYS A 298 2.29 -16.74 11.40
N TRP A 299 1.11 -17.08 11.89
CA TRP A 299 0.51 -16.43 13.06
C TRP A 299 1.21 -16.75 14.40
N VAL A 300 1.81 -17.93 14.53
CA VAL A 300 2.54 -18.32 15.75
C VAL A 300 4.05 -18.10 15.67
N ASN A 301 4.53 -17.38 14.65
CA ASN A 301 5.96 -17.11 14.41
C ASN A 301 6.81 -18.40 14.34
N GLU A 302 6.30 -19.47 13.72
CA GLU A 302 7.06 -20.71 13.48
C GLU A 302 8.00 -20.63 12.27
N PHE A 303 7.73 -19.71 11.34
CA PHE A 303 8.66 -19.38 10.26
C PHE A 303 9.69 -18.36 10.74
N GLY A 304 10.98 -18.64 10.49
CA GLY A 304 12.08 -17.76 10.84
C GLY A 304 12.35 -16.66 9.82
N SER A 305 11.84 -16.79 8.59
CA SER A 305 12.02 -15.83 7.50
C SER A 305 10.94 -15.97 6.42
N MET A 306 10.78 -14.94 5.58
CA MET A 306 9.93 -15.03 4.40
C MET A 306 10.44 -16.01 3.34
N ASP A 307 11.73 -16.33 3.30
CA ASP A 307 12.24 -17.40 2.40
C ASP A 307 11.65 -18.77 2.75
N GLU A 308 11.51 -19.08 4.04
CA GLU A 308 10.86 -20.33 4.48
C GLU A 308 9.38 -20.35 4.09
N VAL A 309 8.70 -19.20 4.17
CA VAL A 309 7.31 -19.04 3.72
C VAL A 309 7.19 -19.25 2.21
N VAL A 310 8.10 -18.65 1.42
CA VAL A 310 8.15 -18.84 -0.04
C VAL A 310 8.29 -20.32 -0.39
N GLU A 311 9.21 -21.05 0.26
CA GLU A 311 9.40 -22.47 0.01
C GLU A 311 8.17 -23.32 0.43
N ALA A 312 7.49 -22.95 1.52
CA ALA A 312 6.24 -23.59 1.92
C ALA A 312 5.12 -23.39 0.89
N VAL A 313 4.96 -22.17 0.37
CA VAL A 313 3.99 -21.85 -0.69
C VAL A 313 4.34 -22.56 -2.00
N LYS A 314 5.62 -22.61 -2.40
CA LYS A 314 6.05 -23.38 -3.58
C LYS A 314 5.72 -24.87 -3.46
N LYS A 315 5.89 -25.45 -2.28
CA LYS A 315 5.50 -26.85 -2.03
C LYS A 315 4.00 -27.04 -2.23
N LEU A 316 3.17 -26.11 -1.73
CA LEU A 316 1.72 -26.12 -1.95
C LEU A 316 1.36 -26.02 -3.44
N VAL A 317 2.02 -25.11 -4.19
CA VAL A 317 1.86 -24.98 -5.65
C VAL A 317 2.18 -26.30 -6.37
N ALA A 318 3.27 -26.97 -5.99
CA ALA A 318 3.67 -28.25 -6.56
C ALA A 318 2.68 -29.38 -6.23
N GLN A 319 2.11 -29.40 -5.02
CA GLN A 319 1.09 -30.37 -4.60
C GLN A 319 -0.21 -30.22 -5.40
N GLU A 320 -0.57 -28.98 -5.76
CA GLU A 320 -1.71 -28.67 -6.62
C GLU A 320 -1.45 -28.98 -8.11
N GLY A 321 -0.23 -29.44 -8.46
CA GLY A 321 0.14 -29.79 -9.83
C GLY A 321 0.25 -28.58 -10.75
N LEU A 322 0.46 -27.38 -10.19
CA LEU A 322 0.65 -26.16 -10.94
C LEU A 322 2.11 -26.03 -11.38
N GLU A 323 2.31 -25.58 -12.61
CA GLU A 323 3.65 -25.36 -13.18
C GLU A 323 4.17 -23.99 -12.75
N MET A 324 5.42 -23.93 -12.30
CA MET A 324 6.10 -22.68 -11.97
C MET A 324 6.58 -21.97 -13.24
N SER A 325 6.51 -20.64 -13.27
CA SER A 325 7.09 -19.79 -14.30
C SER A 325 8.19 -18.93 -13.68
N GLY A 326 9.43 -19.42 -13.71
CA GLY A 326 10.55 -18.77 -13.00
C GLY A 326 10.58 -19.13 -11.52
N GLU A 327 11.10 -18.22 -10.70
CA GLU A 327 11.34 -18.48 -9.27
C GLU A 327 10.14 -18.16 -8.38
N ASP A 328 9.33 -17.17 -8.76
CA ASP A 328 8.31 -16.57 -7.90
C ASP A 328 6.92 -16.46 -8.56
N ASP A 329 6.69 -17.19 -9.65
CA ASP A 329 5.45 -17.13 -10.40
C ASP A 329 4.89 -18.49 -10.79
N ILE A 330 3.59 -18.51 -11.09
CA ILE A 330 2.88 -19.69 -11.60
C ILE A 330 2.58 -19.47 -13.08
N ALA A 331 2.84 -20.49 -13.91
CA ALA A 331 2.55 -20.45 -15.33
C ALA A 331 1.04 -20.32 -15.56
N VAL A 332 0.65 -19.29 -16.31
CA VAL A 332 -0.75 -19.01 -16.66
C VAL A 332 -0.98 -19.11 -18.17
N GLY A 333 -2.22 -19.34 -18.58
CA GLY A 333 -2.59 -19.43 -19.99
C GLY A 333 -2.54 -18.07 -20.68
N ALA A 334 -2.23 -18.05 -21.98
CA ALA A 334 -2.14 -16.81 -22.77
C ALA A 334 -3.44 -15.96 -22.81
N SER A 335 -4.58 -16.53 -22.43
CA SER A 335 -5.85 -15.80 -22.31
C SER A 335 -5.92 -14.88 -21.09
N VAL A 336 -4.96 -14.95 -20.15
CA VAL A 336 -4.92 -14.11 -18.95
C VAL A 336 -4.63 -12.65 -19.29
N GLU A 337 -3.80 -12.39 -20.30
CA GLU A 337 -3.55 -11.04 -20.81
C GLU A 337 -4.82 -10.40 -21.40
N GLN A 338 -5.77 -11.22 -21.82
CA GLN A 338 -7.08 -10.79 -22.35
C GLN A 338 -8.13 -10.66 -21.24
N PHE A 339 -7.78 -10.95 -19.98
CA PHE A 339 -8.68 -10.84 -18.84
C PHE A 339 -8.89 -9.35 -18.53
N GLU A 340 -9.86 -8.76 -19.20
CA GLU A 340 -10.48 -7.51 -18.74
C GLU A 340 -11.31 -7.87 -17.51
N ALA A 341 -10.85 -7.46 -16.34
CA ALA A 341 -11.67 -7.52 -15.14
C ALA A 341 -13.01 -6.84 -15.42
N ALA A 342 -14.13 -7.53 -15.22
CA ALA A 342 -15.44 -6.91 -15.19
C ALA A 342 -15.56 -6.17 -13.85
N GLY A 343 -14.94 -5.00 -13.74
CA GLY A 343 -14.84 -4.28 -12.47
C GLY A 343 -14.74 -2.77 -12.63
N CYS A 344 -15.11 -2.05 -11.56
CA CYS A 344 -15.22 -0.59 -11.50
C CYS A 344 -14.01 0.17 -12.07
N PHE A 345 -12.80 -0.41 -12.02
CA PHE A 345 -11.59 0.19 -12.56
C PHE A 345 -11.56 0.22 -14.11
N ALA A 346 -12.04 -0.85 -14.77
CA ALA A 346 -12.22 -0.85 -16.23
C ALA A 346 -13.30 0.16 -16.66
N GLU A 347 -14.35 0.33 -15.84
CA GLU A 347 -15.38 1.35 -16.04
C GLU A 347 -14.81 2.78 -15.88
N ARG A 348 -14.02 3.06 -14.82
CA ARG A 348 -13.37 4.36 -14.62
C ARG A 348 -12.39 4.70 -15.74
N CYS A 349 -11.53 3.77 -16.14
CA CYS A 349 -10.62 3.97 -17.27
C CYS A 349 -11.38 4.26 -18.58
N ARG A 350 -12.49 3.57 -18.84
CA ARG A 350 -13.34 3.83 -20.02
C ARG A 350 -14.01 5.21 -19.96
N ILE A 351 -14.44 5.67 -18.80
CA ILE A 351 -15.07 7.00 -18.62
C ILE A 351 -14.06 8.13 -18.86
N GLU A 352 -12.79 7.97 -18.48
CA GLU A 352 -11.75 8.97 -18.76
C GLU A 352 -11.38 9.07 -20.24
N ASP A 353 -11.36 7.94 -20.96
CA ASP A 353 -11.07 7.94 -22.39
C ASP A 353 -12.29 8.34 -23.24
N ALA A 354 -13.52 8.17 -22.75
CA ALA A 354 -14.76 8.58 -23.43
C ALA A 354 -15.13 10.07 -23.26
N ASN A 355 -14.47 10.79 -22.35
CA ASN A 355 -14.68 12.23 -22.13
C ASN A 355 -13.67 13.12 -22.89
N LYS A 356 -12.93 12.54 -23.86
CA LYS A 356 -12.18 13.25 -24.90
C LYS A 356 -12.92 13.15 -26.22
#